data_AF-A0A9P4PDY5-F1
#
_entry.id   AF-A0A9P4PDY5-F1
#
_cell.length_a   1.000
_cell.length_b   1.000
_cell.length_c   1.000
_cell.angle_alpha   90.00
_cell.angle_beta   90.00
_cell.angle_gamma   90.00
#
_symmetry.space_group_name_H-M   'P 1'
#
loop_
_entity.id
_entity.type
_entity.pdbx_description
1 polymer ?
#
loop_
_entity_poly.entity_id
_entity_poly.type
_entity_poly.pdbx_seq_one_letter_code
_entity_poly.pdbx_strand_id
1 'polypeptide(L)'
;MSRLSIPIDALTSRLNLAGRFDGLQSQSLSGRFANLRPITEFFDVKRISKPANFGEVQSRVNYNLSYFSSNYAGVFAMLIIYSLITNLTLLFVILLLVGGMYGIGKLQGNDLQIGSWRATTSQLYTTLLVVCIPLGFWASPFSTVLWLIGASGVTILGHAAFMDKPIESAFSEEAV
;
A
#
# COMPACT_ATOMS: atom_id res chain seq x y z
N MET A 1 12.47 39.47 34.60
CA MET A 1 12.20 38.06 34.23
C MET A 1 11.56 38.05 32.84
N SER A 2 12.38 38.05 31.80
CA SER A 2 11.94 38.15 30.41
C SER A 2 11.50 36.77 29.93
N ARG A 3 10.22 36.60 29.57
CA ARG A 3 9.68 35.35 29.03
C ARG A 3 10.09 35.24 27.56
N LEU A 4 10.91 34.23 27.25
CA LEU A 4 11.29 33.86 25.90
C LEU A 4 10.08 33.20 25.21
N SER A 5 9.31 33.97 24.45
CA SER A 5 8.22 33.44 23.61
C SER A 5 8.81 32.90 22.31
N ILE A 6 9.05 31.59 22.27
CA ILE A 6 9.51 30.89 21.05
C ILE A 6 8.31 30.82 20.08
N PRO A 7 8.39 31.44 18.89
CA PRO A 7 7.30 31.41 17.91
C PRO A 7 7.30 30.06 17.18
N ILE A 8 6.61 29.07 17.74
CA ILE A 8 6.44 27.73 17.14
C ILE A 8 5.69 27.82 15.79
N ASP A 9 4.87 28.86 15.61
CA ASP A 9 4.14 29.13 14.36
C ASP A 9 5.08 29.42 13.17
N ALA A 10 6.26 30.01 13.44
CA ALA A 10 7.26 30.30 12.41
C ALA A 10 8.07 29.06 11.98
N LEU A 11 8.16 28.04 12.83
CA LEU A 11 8.76 26.75 12.48
C LEU A 11 7.78 25.89 11.67
N THR A 12 6.49 25.97 12.01
CA THR A 12 5.42 25.23 11.32
C THR A 12 5.11 25.80 9.93
N SER A 13 5.27 27.11 9.69
CA SER A 13 5.11 27.68 8.35
C SER A 13 6.27 27.34 7.40
N ARG A 14 7.48 27.15 7.94
CA ARG A 14 8.67 26.74 7.17
C ARG A 14 8.66 25.25 6.84
N LEU A 15 8.17 24.42 7.76
CA LEU A 15 7.75 23.05 7.44
C LEU A 15 6.33 23.09 6.88
N ASN A 16 6.19 23.45 5.60
CA ASN A 16 4.95 23.32 4.83
C ASN A 16 4.57 21.82 4.62
N LEU A 17 4.32 21.14 5.74
CA LEU A 17 3.96 19.74 5.86
C LEU A 17 2.47 19.60 5.52
N ALA A 18 1.66 20.59 5.90
CA ALA A 18 0.24 20.67 5.58
C ALA A 18 -0.01 20.66 4.06
N GLY A 19 0.71 21.47 3.28
CA GLY A 19 0.56 21.47 1.81
C GLY A 19 1.07 20.18 1.13
N ARG A 20 2.00 19.45 1.75
CA ARG A 20 2.44 18.14 1.27
C ARG A 20 1.40 17.04 1.51
N PHE A 21 0.66 17.10 2.62
CA PHE A 21 -0.45 16.18 2.88
C PHE A 21 -1.69 16.50 2.02
N ASP A 22 -1.91 17.77 1.68
CA ASP A 22 -3.01 18.22 0.82
C ASP A 22 -2.89 17.70 -0.63
N GLY A 23 -1.65 17.58 -1.14
CA GLY A 23 -1.35 16.95 -2.44
C GLY A 23 -1.56 15.43 -2.48
N LEU A 24 -1.63 14.76 -1.33
CA LEU A 24 -1.90 13.32 -1.23
C LEU A 24 -3.40 13.02 -1.07
N GLN A 25 -4.20 14.00 -0.65
CA GLN A 25 -5.61 13.80 -0.30
C GLN A 25 -6.59 14.09 -1.47
N SER A 26 -6.13 14.72 -2.56
CA SER A 26 -6.99 15.28 -3.61
C SER A 26 -7.09 14.48 -4.93
N GLN A 27 -6.57 13.24 -5.00
CA GLN A 27 -6.92 12.34 -6.10
C GLN A 27 -8.01 11.36 -5.64
N SER A 28 -9.26 11.68 -5.98
CA SER A 28 -10.38 10.77 -5.80
C SER A 28 -10.03 9.41 -6.42
N LEU A 29 -10.39 8.31 -5.74
CA LEU A 29 -10.18 6.96 -6.28
C LEU A 29 -10.78 6.85 -7.69
N SER A 30 -11.89 7.54 -7.96
CA SER A 30 -12.51 7.66 -9.28
C SER A 30 -11.60 8.28 -10.35
N GLY A 31 -10.77 9.28 -10.02
CA GLY A 31 -9.79 9.86 -10.95
C GLY A 31 -8.61 8.93 -11.27
N ARG A 32 -8.27 8.03 -10.34
CA ARG A 32 -7.28 6.97 -10.58
C ARG A 32 -7.85 5.84 -11.43
N PHE A 33 -9.10 5.43 -11.20
CA PHE A 33 -9.80 4.47 -12.06
C PHE A 33 -10.08 5.00 -13.47
N ALA A 34 -10.31 6.31 -13.63
CA ALA A 34 -10.47 6.96 -14.94
C ALA A 34 -9.18 7.01 -15.78
N ASN A 35 -8.01 6.79 -15.15
CA ASN A 35 -6.70 6.72 -15.81
C ASN A 35 -6.18 5.30 -15.98
N LEU A 36 -7.02 4.27 -15.77
CA LEU A 36 -6.64 2.90 -16.11
C LEU A 36 -6.37 2.81 -17.61
N ARG A 37 -5.10 2.60 -17.97
CA ARG A 37 -4.71 2.42 -19.36
C ARG A 37 -5.23 1.05 -19.82
N PRO A 38 -5.64 0.92 -21.09
CA PRO A 38 -6.15 -0.34 -21.63
C PRO A 38 -5.21 -1.50 -21.30
N ILE A 39 -5.75 -2.60 -20.77
CA ILE A 39 -4.97 -3.79 -20.41
C ILE A 39 -4.23 -4.36 -21.64
N THR A 40 -4.76 -4.10 -22.84
CA THR A 40 -4.14 -4.42 -24.13
C THR A 40 -2.84 -3.65 -24.39
N GLU A 41 -2.71 -2.42 -23.90
CA GLU A 41 -1.44 -1.66 -23.97
C GLU A 41 -0.44 -2.14 -22.91
N PHE A 42 -0.95 -2.61 -21.77
CA PHE A 42 -0.12 -3.15 -20.69
C PHE A 42 0.52 -4.47 -21.12
N PHE A 43 -0.23 -5.37 -21.76
CA PHE A 43 0.30 -6.64 -22.29
C PHE A 43 0.65 -6.58 -23.78
N ASP A 44 1.24 -5.46 -24.25
CA ASP A 44 1.72 -5.40 -25.63
C ASP A 44 3.05 -6.13 -25.79
N VAL A 45 2.96 -7.44 -26.04
CA VAL A 45 4.11 -8.35 -26.22
C VAL A 45 5.03 -7.90 -27.36
N LYS A 46 4.55 -7.07 -28.31
CA LYS A 46 5.37 -6.56 -29.43
C LYS A 46 6.37 -5.50 -29.00
N ARG A 47 6.13 -4.86 -27.85
CA ARG A 47 6.98 -3.80 -27.27
C ARG A 47 7.90 -4.32 -26.17
N ILE A 48 7.91 -5.64 -25.95
CA ILE A 48 8.87 -6.29 -25.07
C ILE A 48 10.20 -6.39 -25.82
N SER A 49 11.21 -5.68 -25.33
CA SER A 49 12.57 -5.78 -25.86
C SER A 49 13.59 -5.90 -24.75
N LYS A 50 14.74 -6.49 -25.07
CA LYS A 50 15.84 -6.62 -24.12
C LYS A 50 16.56 -5.26 -24.03
N PRO A 51 16.64 -4.64 -22.84
CA PRO A 51 17.36 -3.37 -22.69
C PRO A 51 18.85 -3.57 -23.00
N ALA A 52 19.44 -2.63 -23.72
CA ALA A 52 20.82 -2.70 -24.17
C ALA A 52 21.83 -2.40 -23.05
N ASN A 53 21.45 -1.55 -22.09
CA ASN A 53 22.30 -1.14 -20.97
C ASN A 53 21.50 -0.69 -19.72
N PHE A 54 22.18 -0.56 -18.58
CA PHE A 54 21.55 -0.19 -17.29
C PHE A 54 20.91 1.21 -17.29
N GLY A 55 21.45 2.16 -18.07
CA GLY A 55 20.87 3.49 -18.21
C GLY A 55 19.50 3.46 -18.90
N GLU A 56 19.37 2.60 -19.92
CA GLU A 56 18.10 2.39 -20.60
C GLU A 56 17.07 1.71 -19.68
N VAL A 57 17.48 0.73 -18.86
CA VAL A 57 16.60 0.12 -17.84
C VAL A 57 16.03 1.18 -16.91
N GLN A 58 16.88 2.04 -16.35
CA GLN A 58 16.43 3.08 -15.42
C GLN A 58 15.43 4.05 -16.09
N SER A 59 15.70 4.42 -17.34
CA SER A 59 14.86 5.32 -18.12
C SER A 59 13.50 4.69 -18.47
N ARG A 60 13.49 3.40 -18.86
CA ARG A 60 12.27 2.62 -19.12
C ARG A 60 11.44 2.44 -17.84
N VAL A 61 12.08 2.07 -16.74
CA VAL A 61 11.41 1.88 -15.44
C VAL A 61 10.75 3.18 -14.98
N ASN A 62 11.45 4.31 -14.99
CA ASN A 62 10.89 5.59 -14.56
C ASN A 62 9.69 6.03 -15.40
N TYR A 63 9.78 5.87 -16.73
CA TYR A 63 8.67 6.20 -17.64
C TYR A 63 7.47 5.26 -17.42
N ASN A 64 7.72 3.94 -17.45
CA ASN A 64 6.67 2.94 -17.38
C ASN A 64 5.97 2.90 -16.02
N LEU A 65 6.67 3.11 -14.89
CA LEU A 65 6.04 3.20 -13.56
C LEU A 65 5.03 4.34 -13.49
N SER A 66 5.36 5.49 -14.10
CA SER A 66 4.45 6.63 -14.16
C SER A 66 3.29 6.35 -15.11
N TYR A 67 3.59 5.88 -16.32
CA TYR A 67 2.62 5.63 -17.40
C TYR A 67 1.60 4.54 -17.06
N PHE A 68 2.02 3.44 -16.42
CA PHE A 68 1.15 2.31 -16.04
C PHE A 68 0.86 2.24 -14.53
N SER A 69 0.98 3.35 -13.81
CA SER A 69 0.83 3.43 -12.34
C SER A 69 -0.44 2.74 -11.81
N SER A 70 -1.59 2.98 -12.43
CA SER A 70 -2.87 2.37 -12.02
C SER A 70 -2.94 0.87 -12.32
N ASN A 71 -2.34 0.40 -13.42
CA ASN A 71 -2.26 -1.02 -13.76
C ASN A 71 -1.37 -1.76 -12.75
N TYR A 72 -0.23 -1.18 -12.39
CA TYR A 72 0.65 -1.73 -11.35
C TYR A 72 0.00 -1.72 -9.96
N ALA A 73 -0.79 -0.71 -9.63
CA ALA A 73 -1.59 -0.70 -8.39
C ALA A 73 -2.61 -1.86 -8.39
N GLY A 74 -3.23 -2.14 -9.54
CA GLY A 74 -4.11 -3.31 -9.71
C GLY A 74 -3.37 -4.64 -9.52
N VAL A 75 -2.20 -4.81 -10.14
CA VAL A 75 -1.35 -6.00 -9.95
C VAL A 75 -0.95 -6.18 -8.48
N PHE A 76 -0.54 -5.09 -7.83
CA PHE A 76 -0.19 -5.13 -6.40
C PHE A 76 -1.38 -5.53 -5.53
N ALA A 77 -2.58 -4.99 -5.80
CA ALA A 77 -3.80 -5.38 -5.09
C ALA A 77 -4.16 -6.86 -5.32
N MET A 78 -4.01 -7.36 -6.55
CA MET A 78 -4.21 -8.79 -6.85
C MET A 78 -3.21 -9.67 -6.09
N LEU A 79 -1.94 -9.25 -6.00
CA LEU A 79 -0.92 -9.98 -5.22
C LEU A 79 -1.20 -9.95 -3.72
N ILE A 80 -1.75 -8.85 -3.17
CA ILE A 80 -2.22 -8.81 -1.77
C ILE A 80 -3.33 -9.86 -1.57
N ILE A 81 -4.36 -9.84 -2.42
CA ILE A 81 -5.47 -10.79 -2.33
C ILE A 81 -4.96 -12.24 -2.41
N TYR A 82 -4.08 -12.52 -3.38
CA TYR A 82 -3.44 -13.83 -3.52
C TYR A 82 -2.67 -14.23 -2.27
N SER A 83 -1.89 -13.32 -1.68
CA SER A 83 -1.10 -13.55 -0.46
C SER A 83 -2.01 -13.91 0.73
N LEU A 84 -3.14 -13.21 0.86
CA LEU A 84 -4.12 -13.43 1.93
C LEU A 84 -4.87 -14.76 1.75
N ILE A 85 -5.24 -15.13 0.53
CA ILE A 85 -5.92 -16.40 0.24
C ILE A 85 -4.96 -17.58 0.44
N THR A 86 -3.69 -17.43 0.06
CA THR A 86 -2.67 -18.48 0.24
C THR A 86 -2.33 -18.68 1.72
N ASN A 87 -2.38 -17.61 2.52
CA ASN A 87 -2.16 -17.67 3.97
C ASN A 87 -3.47 -17.43 4.74
N LEU A 88 -4.35 -18.44 4.74
CA LEU A 88 -5.64 -18.40 5.42
C LEU A 88 -5.52 -18.10 6.92
N THR A 89 -4.44 -18.56 7.56
CA THR A 89 -4.18 -18.28 8.98
C THR A 89 -3.95 -16.79 9.22
N LEU A 90 -3.16 -16.13 8.37
CA LEU A 90 -2.94 -14.69 8.44
C LEU A 90 -4.24 -13.92 8.20
N LEU A 91 -5.03 -14.32 7.20
CA LEU A 91 -6.34 -13.73 6.96
C LEU A 91 -7.26 -13.89 8.18
N PHE A 92 -7.29 -15.07 8.79
CA PHE A 92 -8.05 -15.33 10.01
C PHE A 92 -7.61 -14.44 11.17
N VAL A 93 -6.30 -14.29 11.41
CA VAL A 93 -5.76 -13.42 12.46
C VAL A 93 -6.13 -11.95 12.22
N ILE A 94 -6.07 -11.48 10.98
CA ILE A 94 -6.51 -10.12 10.63
C ILE A 94 -8.00 -9.94 10.92
N LEU A 95 -8.84 -10.88 10.50
CA LEU A 95 -10.28 -10.82 10.75
C LEU A 95 -10.61 -10.88 12.24
N LEU A 96 -9.92 -11.74 13.00
CA LEU A 96 -10.08 -11.85 14.45
C LEU A 96 -9.67 -10.55 15.15
N LEU A 97 -8.54 -9.96 14.75
CA LEU A 97 -8.05 -8.72 15.34
C LEU A 97 -8.97 -7.54 15.01
N VAL A 98 -9.30 -7.33 13.73
CA VAL A 98 -10.17 -6.22 13.29
C VAL A 98 -11.59 -6.40 13.81
N GLY A 99 -12.15 -7.59 13.70
CA GLY A 99 -13.48 -7.92 14.21
C GLY A 99 -13.55 -7.85 15.74
N GLY A 100 -12.51 -8.30 16.43
CA GLY A 100 -12.38 -8.19 17.88
C GLY A 100 -12.28 -6.73 18.35
N MET A 101 -11.41 -5.93 17.73
CA MET A 101 -11.30 -4.50 18.05
C MET A 101 -12.58 -3.73 17.73
N TYR A 102 -13.22 -4.00 16.58
CA TYR A 102 -14.50 -3.40 16.21
C TYR A 102 -15.62 -3.80 17.18
N GLY A 103 -15.69 -5.09 17.53
CA GLY A 103 -16.65 -5.63 18.48
C GLY A 103 -16.51 -4.99 19.86
N ILE A 104 -15.28 -4.91 20.38
CA ILE A 104 -14.99 -4.26 21.68
C ILE A 104 -15.26 -2.75 21.60
N GLY A 105 -14.90 -2.09 20.49
CA GLY A 105 -15.18 -0.67 20.27
C GLY A 105 -16.69 -0.35 20.30
N LYS A 106 -17.53 -1.28 19.84
CA LYS A 106 -18.99 -1.13 19.88
C LYS A 106 -19.56 -1.12 21.31
N LEU A 107 -18.82 -1.62 22.30
CA LEU A 107 -19.25 -1.57 23.71
C LEU A 107 -19.11 -0.17 24.32
N GLN A 108 -18.40 0.77 23.68
CA GLN A 108 -18.24 2.14 24.17
C GLN A 108 -17.72 2.24 25.61
N GLY A 109 -16.91 1.25 26.04
CA GLY A 109 -16.37 1.18 27.40
C GLY A 109 -17.29 0.53 28.43
N ASN A 110 -18.48 0.08 28.04
CA ASN A 110 -19.29 -0.79 28.90
C ASN A 110 -18.71 -2.21 28.98
N ASP A 111 -19.02 -2.90 30.06
CA ASP A 111 -18.65 -4.30 30.21
C ASP A 111 -19.58 -5.19 29.37
N LEU A 112 -19.01 -6.21 28.73
CA LEU A 112 -19.77 -7.20 27.98
C LEU A 112 -20.52 -8.08 28.98
N GLN A 113 -21.84 -7.91 29.06
CA GLN A 113 -22.71 -8.81 29.81
C GLN A 113 -23.43 -9.74 28.84
N ILE A 114 -23.10 -11.02 28.89
CA ILE A 114 -23.79 -12.09 28.18
C ILE A 114 -24.44 -12.98 29.23
N GLY A 115 -25.74 -12.80 29.45
CA GLY A 115 -26.46 -13.51 30.51
C GLY A 115 -25.92 -13.17 31.90
N SER A 116 -25.45 -14.20 32.64
CA SER A 116 -24.82 -14.04 33.95
C SER A 116 -23.31 -13.74 33.90
N TRP A 117 -22.70 -13.78 32.71
CA TRP A 117 -21.26 -13.58 32.55
C TRP A 117 -20.95 -12.11 32.20
N ARG A 118 -20.04 -11.50 32.98
CA ARG A 118 -19.57 -10.14 32.77
C ARG A 118 -18.07 -10.17 32.46
N ALA A 119 -17.69 -9.66 31.31
CA ALA A 119 -16.30 -9.45 30.93
C ALA A 119 -16.00 -7.96 30.77
N THR A 120 -14.94 -7.49 31.40
CA THR A 120 -14.54 -6.09 31.27
C THR A 120 -13.90 -5.82 29.91
N THR A 121 -13.96 -4.57 29.45
CA THR A 121 -13.30 -4.14 28.20
C THR A 121 -11.81 -4.49 28.21
N SER A 122 -11.12 -4.34 29.35
CA SER A 122 -9.72 -4.71 29.51
C SER A 122 -9.48 -6.21 29.38
N GLN A 123 -10.36 -7.05 29.93
CA GLN A 123 -10.27 -8.50 29.78
C GLN A 123 -10.44 -8.92 28.32
N LEU A 124 -11.38 -8.32 27.59
CA LEU A 124 -11.60 -8.62 26.18
C LEU A 124 -10.39 -8.26 25.31
N TYR A 125 -9.79 -7.08 25.51
CA TYR A 125 -8.56 -6.71 24.82
C TYR A 125 -7.38 -7.62 25.20
N THR A 126 -7.29 -8.01 26.47
CA THR A 126 -6.25 -8.93 26.93
C THR A 126 -6.41 -10.31 26.29
N THR A 127 -7.62 -10.87 26.26
CA THR A 127 -7.92 -12.14 25.60
C THR A 127 -7.62 -12.05 24.10
N LEU A 128 -8.02 -10.95 23.45
CA LEU A 128 -7.73 -10.74 22.03
C LEU A 128 -6.22 -10.75 21.77
N LEU A 129 -5.42 -10.06 22.57
CA LEU A 129 -3.97 -10.06 22.44
C LEU A 129 -3.35 -11.44 22.72
N VAL A 130 -3.77 -12.12 23.78
CA VAL A 130 -3.26 -13.44 24.15
C VAL A 130 -3.54 -14.49 23.08
N VAL A 131 -4.64 -14.35 22.33
CA VAL A 131 -4.97 -15.25 21.20
C VAL A 131 -4.28 -14.81 19.91
N CYS A 132 -4.32 -13.51 19.59
CA CYS A 132 -3.76 -12.98 18.34
C CYS A 132 -2.23 -13.04 18.28
N ILE A 133 -1.52 -12.92 19.41
CA ILE A 133 -0.05 -12.93 19.40
C ILE A 133 0.49 -14.32 18.98
N PRO A 134 0.14 -15.45 19.64
CA PRO A 134 0.60 -16.77 19.21
C PRO A 134 0.15 -17.12 17.79
N LEU A 135 -1.11 -16.84 17.45
CA LEU A 135 -1.61 -17.08 16.09
C LEU A 135 -0.91 -16.20 15.05
N GLY A 136 -0.56 -14.96 15.41
CA GLY A 136 0.19 -14.05 14.56
C GLY A 136 1.61 -14.54 14.29
N PHE A 137 2.29 -15.10 15.29
CA PHE A 137 3.58 -15.76 15.07
C PHE A 137 3.45 -16.97 14.14
N TRP A 138 2.40 -17.79 14.33
CA TRP A 138 2.13 -18.94 13.46
C TRP A 138 1.82 -18.52 12.02
N ALA A 139 1.06 -17.43 11.85
CA ALA A 139 0.69 -16.87 10.55
C ALA A 139 1.89 -16.31 9.76
N SER A 140 3.05 -16.10 10.38
CA SER A 140 4.28 -15.63 9.73
C SER A 140 4.09 -14.40 8.81
N PRO A 141 3.54 -13.27 9.34
CA PRO A 141 3.25 -12.09 8.53
C PRO A 141 4.47 -11.51 7.84
N PHE A 142 5.64 -11.57 8.48
CA PHE A 142 6.89 -11.11 7.88
C PHE A 142 7.24 -11.85 6.59
N SER A 143 7.08 -13.18 6.57
CA SER A 143 7.33 -13.97 5.36
C SER A 143 6.37 -13.58 4.24
N THR A 144 5.09 -13.38 4.57
CA THR A 144 4.06 -12.96 3.60
C THR A 144 4.35 -11.58 3.02
N VAL A 145 4.79 -10.62 3.85
CA VAL A 145 5.16 -9.27 3.41
C VAL A 145 6.42 -9.30 2.54
N LEU A 146 7.46 -10.04 2.94
CA LEU A 146 8.67 -10.17 2.13
C LEU A 146 8.38 -10.84 0.79
N TRP A 147 7.52 -11.86 0.77
CA TRP A 147 7.04 -12.48 -0.46
C TRP A 147 6.30 -11.48 -1.34
N LEU A 148 5.38 -10.69 -0.77
CA LEU A 148 4.62 -9.68 -1.50
C LEU A 148 5.54 -8.61 -2.10
N ILE A 149 6.54 -8.12 -1.35
CA ILE A 149 7.52 -7.14 -1.83
C ILE A 149 8.37 -7.74 -2.96
N GLY A 150 8.85 -8.98 -2.80
CA GLY A 150 9.63 -9.66 -3.83
C GLY A 150 8.83 -9.92 -5.10
N ALA A 151 7.63 -10.48 -4.97
CA ALA A 151 6.74 -10.79 -6.09
C ALA A 151 6.31 -9.53 -6.82
N SER A 152 5.90 -8.47 -6.10
CA SER A 152 5.54 -7.19 -6.73
C SER A 152 6.76 -6.52 -7.37
N GLY A 153 7.93 -6.55 -6.73
CA GLY A 153 9.17 -6.03 -7.31
C GLY A 153 9.52 -6.73 -8.61
N VAL A 154 9.54 -8.06 -8.64
CA VAL A 154 9.87 -8.84 -9.84
C VAL A 154 8.84 -8.63 -10.95
N THR A 155 7.55 -8.65 -10.62
CA THR A 155 6.48 -8.50 -11.62
C THR A 155 6.39 -7.08 -12.18
N ILE A 156 6.38 -6.06 -11.31
CA ILE A 156 6.23 -4.65 -11.71
C ILE A 156 7.53 -4.13 -12.33
N LEU A 157 8.68 -4.29 -11.67
CA LEU A 157 9.94 -3.79 -12.21
C LEU A 157 10.41 -4.61 -13.40
N GLY A 158 10.17 -5.93 -13.40
CA GLY A 158 10.43 -6.77 -14.57
C GLY A 158 9.64 -6.26 -15.78
N HIS A 159 8.32 -6.12 -15.62
CA HIS A 159 7.48 -5.55 -16.68
C HIS A 159 7.95 -4.16 -17.14
N ALA A 160 8.24 -3.26 -16.19
CA ALA A 160 8.66 -1.90 -16.49
C ALA A 160 10.05 -1.81 -17.16
N ALA A 161 10.95 -2.75 -16.89
CA ALA A 161 12.29 -2.78 -17.47
C ALA A 161 12.31 -3.33 -18.90
N PHE A 162 11.46 -4.32 -19.20
CA PHE A 162 11.39 -4.95 -20.53
C PHE A 162 10.48 -4.20 -21.51
N MET A 163 9.61 -3.33 -21.00
CA MET A 163 8.66 -2.61 -21.84
C MET A 163 9.29 -1.37 -22.49
N ASP A 164 9.28 -1.31 -23.82
CA ASP A 164 9.81 -0.16 -24.58
C ASP A 164 8.95 1.09 -24.40
N LYS A 165 9.63 2.24 -24.33
CA LYS A 165 8.95 3.53 -24.42
C LYS A 165 8.33 3.69 -25.81
N PRO A 166 7.13 4.27 -25.94
CA PRO A 166 6.53 4.51 -27.25
C PRO A 166 7.36 5.56 -28.02
N ILE A 167 7.48 5.35 -29.33
CA ILE A 167 8.26 6.20 -30.26
C ILE A 167 7.96 7.70 -30.17
N GLU A 168 6.72 8.08 -29.82
CA GLU A 168 6.33 9.49 -29.57
C GLU A 168 7.17 10.16 -28.48
N SER A 169 7.61 9.41 -27.46
CA SER A 169 8.51 9.93 -26.42
C SER A 169 9.93 10.18 -26.92
N ALA A 170 10.40 9.42 -27.91
CA ALA A 170 11.70 9.65 -28.55
C ALA A 170 11.68 10.93 -29.41
N PHE A 171 10.59 11.18 -30.14
CA PHE A 171 10.41 12.42 -30.90
C PHE A 171 10.23 13.66 -30.01
N SER A 172 9.67 13.49 -28.80
CA SER A 172 9.54 14.57 -27.82
C SER A 172 10.89 15.00 -27.23
N GLU A 173 11.84 14.06 -27.14
CA GLU A 173 13.18 14.27 -26.56
C GLU A 173 14.16 14.81 -27.62
N GLU A 174 13.95 14.52 -28.91
CA GLU A 174 14.70 15.11 -30.04
C GLU A 174 14.24 16.53 -30.44
N ALA A 175 13.05 16.96 -30.01
CA ALA A 175 12.49 18.27 -30.32
C ALA A 175 12.87 19.38 -29.30
N VAL A 176 13.79 19.10 -28.36
CA VAL A 176 14.28 20.03 -27.33
C VAL A 176 15.78 20.29 -27.48
#